data_AF-A1HQI7-F1
#
_entry.id   AF-A1HQI7-F1
#
_cell.length_a   1.000
_cell.length_b   1.000
_cell.length_c   1.000
_cell.angle_alpha   90.00
_cell.angle_beta   90.00
_cell.angle_gamma   90.00
#
_symmetry.space_group_name_H-M   'P 1'
#
loop_
_entity.id
_entity.type
_entity.pdbx_description
1 polymer ?
#
loop_
_entity_poly.entity_id
_entity_poly.type
_entity_poly.pdbx_seq_one_letter_code
_entity_poly.pdbx_strand_id
1 'polypeptide(L)'
;MLTNEKYKGDALLQKTYTIDFLSKKRAENTGQVPQYYVEDSHPAIIDKEMWEAVQLEMERRRNFALEYGIQKLEYATTDKPFAGRVICGSCGKVFGRKVWNSTDERLRRFIWRCNGKYPAKGEKGCDSRHIDDGVLYQAFVEVFNTLVENKDYFIGKWQERLESDNVLVRYKAKQFIGIFEGANKIREFDVDLYFALVEKVTVHDGKRIVVSLFGWYRY
;
A
#
# COMPACT_ATOMS: atom_id res chain seq x y z
N MET A 1 8.32 8.95 -11.32
CA MET A 1 9.66 9.51 -11.06
C MET A 1 9.64 10.13 -9.67
N LEU A 2 9.81 9.32 -8.61
CA LEU A 2 9.70 9.76 -7.20
C LEU A 2 11.02 9.58 -6.42
N THR A 3 12.04 9.01 -7.06
CA THR A 3 13.35 8.70 -6.49
C THR A 3 14.42 9.72 -6.86
N ASN A 4 14.06 10.76 -7.61
CA ASN A 4 15.01 11.76 -8.08
C ASN A 4 15.36 12.70 -6.92
N GLU A 5 16.64 12.72 -6.54
CA GLU A 5 17.17 13.53 -5.45
C GLU A 5 16.99 15.03 -5.69
N LYS A 6 16.86 15.44 -6.95
CA LYS A 6 16.65 16.84 -7.31
C LYS A 6 15.40 17.44 -6.69
N TYR A 7 14.36 16.65 -6.50
CA TYR A 7 13.14 17.17 -5.89
C TYR A 7 13.34 17.64 -4.45
N LYS A 8 14.31 17.06 -3.73
CA LYS A 8 14.67 17.48 -2.37
C LYS A 8 15.81 18.51 -2.30
N GLY A 9 16.18 19.11 -3.44
CA GLY A 9 17.21 20.15 -3.52
C GLY A 9 18.62 19.63 -3.79
N ASP A 10 18.81 18.31 -3.84
CA ASP A 10 20.15 17.71 -3.98
C ASP A 10 20.50 17.39 -5.43
N ALA A 11 21.79 17.21 -5.74
CA ALA A 11 22.24 16.88 -7.07
C ALA A 11 23.36 15.83 -7.05
N LEU A 12 23.16 14.70 -7.72
CA LEU A 12 24.24 13.79 -8.06
C LEU A 12 24.81 14.14 -9.44
N LEU A 13 26.02 14.68 -9.45
CA LEU A 13 26.76 15.06 -10.65
C LEU A 13 27.43 13.84 -11.27
N GLN A 14 27.67 13.89 -12.59
CA GLN A 14 28.44 12.88 -13.31
C GLN A 14 27.84 11.46 -13.26
N LYS A 15 26.49 11.35 -13.30
CA LYS A 15 25.75 10.07 -13.44
C LYS A 15 26.12 9.28 -14.71
N THR A 16 26.64 9.96 -15.73
CA THR A 16 27.12 9.35 -16.97
C THR A 16 28.46 9.96 -17.36
N TYR A 17 29.28 9.19 -18.08
CA TYR A 17 30.57 9.64 -18.60
C TYR A 17 30.71 9.28 -20.08
N THR A 18 31.63 9.95 -20.76
CA THR A 18 31.93 9.68 -22.18
C THR A 18 32.98 8.58 -22.25
N ILE A 19 32.64 7.44 -22.85
CA ILE A 19 33.57 6.31 -23.06
C ILE A 19 34.58 6.67 -24.15
N ASP A 20 34.07 7.21 -25.26
CA ASP A 20 34.86 7.54 -26.43
C ASP A 20 34.48 8.93 -26.92
N PHE A 21 35.49 9.79 -27.00
CA PHE A 21 35.35 11.19 -27.39
C PHE A 21 35.06 11.35 -28.89
N LEU A 22 35.51 10.42 -29.74
CA LEU A 22 35.25 10.47 -31.19
C LEU A 22 33.80 10.10 -31.48
N SER A 23 33.31 8.98 -30.94
CA SER A 23 31.92 8.56 -31.13
C SER A 23 30.90 9.28 -30.24
N LYS A 24 31.37 10.09 -29.26
CA LYS A 24 30.55 10.72 -28.20
C LYS A 24 29.67 9.71 -27.44
N LYS A 25 30.08 8.44 -27.40
CA LYS A 25 29.33 7.38 -26.74
C LYS A 25 29.37 7.60 -25.23
N ARG A 26 28.19 7.71 -24.61
CA ARG A 26 28.03 7.87 -23.16
C ARG A 26 27.55 6.57 -22.52
N ALA A 27 27.99 6.31 -21.30
CA ALA A 27 27.49 5.23 -20.46
C ALA A 27 27.22 5.72 -19.05
N GLU A 28 26.44 4.94 -18.30
CA GLU A 28 26.23 5.15 -16.88
C GLU A 28 27.55 5.00 -16.12
N ASN A 29 27.76 5.92 -15.20
CA ASN A 29 28.92 5.90 -14.33
C ASN A 29 28.58 5.07 -13.09
N THR A 30 29.20 3.88 -13.00
CA THR A 30 29.10 2.93 -11.89
C THR A 30 30.38 2.89 -11.05
N GLY A 31 31.24 3.90 -11.20
CA GLY A 31 32.53 4.03 -10.50
C GLY A 31 33.73 4.26 -11.42
N GLN A 32 33.52 4.38 -12.74
CA GLN A 32 34.61 4.62 -13.69
C GLN A 32 35.22 6.01 -13.53
N VAL A 33 34.43 6.99 -13.13
CA VAL A 33 34.90 8.35 -12.83
C VAL A 33 34.26 8.84 -11.52
N PRO A 34 34.89 9.79 -10.79
CA PRO A 34 34.32 10.33 -9.57
C PRO A 34 32.89 10.84 -9.77
N GLN A 35 32.03 10.58 -8.78
CA GLN A 35 30.69 11.17 -8.69
C GLN A 35 30.65 12.07 -7.47
N TYR A 36 29.97 13.22 -7.60
CA TYR A 36 29.84 14.19 -6.53
C TYR A 36 28.37 14.33 -6.18
N TYR A 37 28.04 14.08 -4.91
CA TYR A 37 26.73 14.37 -4.36
C TYR A 37 26.79 15.73 -3.69
N VAL A 38 25.95 16.66 -4.15
CA VAL A 38 25.87 18.02 -3.61
C VAL A 38 24.51 18.17 -2.93
N GLU A 39 24.55 18.40 -1.61
CA GLU A 39 23.36 18.74 -0.84
C GLU A 39 22.98 20.20 -1.07
N ASP A 40 21.67 20.49 -1.07
CA ASP A 40 21.13 21.85 -1.21
C ASP A 40 21.67 22.62 -2.43
N SER A 41 21.95 21.89 -3.50
CA SER A 41 22.43 22.44 -4.78
C SER A 41 21.47 23.47 -5.40
N HIS A 42 20.17 23.38 -5.09
CA HIS A 42 19.12 24.28 -5.56
C HIS A 42 17.93 24.25 -4.60
N PRO A 43 17.03 25.25 -4.64
CA PRO A 43 15.81 25.23 -3.84
C PRO A 43 15.02 23.95 -4.07
N ALA A 44 14.68 23.25 -2.99
CA ALA A 44 13.91 22.03 -3.05
C ALA A 44 12.49 22.28 -3.59
N ILE A 45 12.00 21.37 -4.42
CA ILE A 45 10.62 21.41 -4.93
C ILE A 45 9.66 20.82 -3.90
N ILE A 46 10.11 19.80 -3.16
CA ILE A 46 9.40 19.21 -2.03
C ILE A 46 10.33 19.13 -0.82
N ASP A 47 9.76 19.19 0.38
CA ASP A 47 10.53 19.08 1.61
C ASP A 47 11.32 17.76 1.68
N LYS A 48 12.52 17.80 2.27
CA LYS A 48 13.39 16.63 2.43
C LYS A 48 12.67 15.50 3.18
N GLU A 49 11.94 15.82 4.25
CA GLU A 49 11.14 14.85 5.00
C GLU A 49 10.04 14.21 4.14
N MET A 50 9.35 14.99 3.29
CA MET A 50 8.33 14.46 2.38
C MET A 50 8.96 13.49 1.37
N TRP A 51 10.10 13.86 0.80
CA TRP A 51 10.83 12.99 -0.14
C TRP A 51 11.25 11.68 0.51
N GLU A 52 11.72 11.73 1.76
CA GLU A 52 12.11 10.56 2.55
C GLU A 52 10.89 9.68 2.89
N ALA A 53 9.78 10.26 3.33
CA ALA A 53 8.54 9.53 3.58
C ALA A 53 8.06 8.78 2.33
N VAL A 54 8.23 9.37 1.15
CA VAL A 54 7.93 8.71 -0.14
C VAL A 54 8.86 7.52 -0.39
N GLN A 55 10.16 7.63 -0.12
CA GLN A 55 11.08 6.50 -0.27
C GLN A 55 10.71 5.36 0.68
N LEU A 56 10.42 5.66 1.95
CA LEU A 56 9.99 4.69 2.96
C LEU A 56 8.68 4.01 2.55
N GLU A 57 7.72 4.74 1.98
CA GLU A 57 6.46 4.15 1.50
C GLU A 57 6.70 3.24 0.29
N MET A 58 7.59 3.61 -0.63
CA MET A 58 7.99 2.74 -1.76
C MET A 58 8.64 1.44 -1.27
N GLU A 59 9.54 1.53 -0.28
CA GLU A 59 10.16 0.38 0.35
C GLU A 59 9.13 -0.51 1.05
N ARG A 60 8.23 0.08 1.85
CA ARG A 60 7.14 -0.65 2.52
C ARG A 60 6.29 -1.43 1.53
N ARG A 61 5.90 -0.82 0.40
CA ARG A 61 5.13 -1.50 -0.65
C ARG A 61 5.88 -2.66 -1.28
N ARG A 62 7.18 -2.48 -1.53
CA ARG A 62 8.05 -3.55 -2.04
C ARG A 62 8.15 -4.71 -1.06
N ASN A 63 8.35 -4.42 0.23
CA ASN A 63 8.43 -5.44 1.29
C ASN A 63 7.10 -6.18 1.44
N PHE A 64 5.98 -5.48 1.38
CA PHE A 64 4.65 -6.09 1.36
C PHE A 64 4.49 -7.04 0.16
N ALA A 65 4.90 -6.60 -1.03
CA ALA A 65 4.80 -7.41 -2.24
C ALA A 65 5.62 -8.71 -2.13
N LEU A 66 6.84 -8.62 -1.61
CA LEU A 66 7.71 -9.75 -1.33
C LEU A 66 7.11 -10.70 -0.29
N GLU A 67 6.61 -10.17 0.83
CA GLU A 67 6.03 -10.97 1.92
C GLU A 67 4.85 -11.84 1.45
N TYR A 68 3.97 -11.29 0.62
CA TYR A 68 2.76 -11.98 0.17
C TYR A 68 2.90 -12.61 -1.23
N GLY A 69 4.09 -12.59 -1.82
CA GLY A 69 4.37 -13.18 -3.12
C GLY A 69 3.56 -12.58 -4.27
N ILE A 70 3.30 -11.27 -4.23
CA ILE A 70 2.65 -10.52 -5.32
C ILE A 70 3.68 -9.69 -6.07
N GLN A 71 3.43 -9.40 -7.35
CA GLN A 71 4.39 -8.61 -8.14
C GLN A 71 4.42 -7.13 -7.70
N LYS A 72 3.28 -6.56 -7.32
CA LYS A 72 3.12 -5.17 -6.90
C LYS A 72 1.81 -4.96 -6.16
N LEU A 73 1.70 -3.89 -5.36
CA LEU A 73 0.48 -3.56 -4.61
C LEU A 73 -0.49 -2.70 -5.44
N GLU A 74 0.03 -2.01 -6.46
CA GLU A 74 -0.66 -1.10 -7.38
C GLU A 74 -1.63 -1.80 -8.35
N TYR A 75 -1.96 -3.08 -8.13
CA TYR A 75 -3.08 -3.72 -8.84
C TYR A 75 -4.44 -3.21 -8.34
N ALA A 76 -4.48 -2.62 -7.15
CA ALA A 76 -5.70 -2.01 -6.64
C ALA A 76 -6.02 -0.74 -7.43
N THR A 77 -7.21 -0.73 -8.01
CA THR A 77 -7.78 0.38 -8.77
C THR A 77 -9.11 0.79 -8.14
N THR A 78 -9.69 1.91 -8.55
CA THR A 78 -10.99 2.37 -8.06
C THR A 78 -12.10 1.33 -8.27
N ASP A 79 -12.06 0.58 -9.37
CA ASP A 79 -13.00 -0.51 -9.68
C ASP A 79 -12.68 -1.84 -8.96
N LYS A 80 -11.47 -1.99 -8.42
CA LYS A 80 -10.98 -3.21 -7.74
C LYS A 80 -10.12 -2.85 -6.51
N PRO A 81 -10.69 -2.17 -5.49
CA PRO A 81 -9.90 -1.61 -4.39
C PRO A 81 -9.20 -2.66 -3.52
N PHE A 82 -9.78 -3.86 -3.45
CA PHE A 82 -9.28 -4.96 -2.64
C PHE A 82 -8.17 -5.79 -3.32
N ALA A 83 -7.83 -5.53 -4.59
CA ALA A 83 -6.86 -6.34 -5.33
C ALA A 83 -5.47 -6.28 -4.67
N GLY A 84 -4.87 -7.46 -4.43
CA GLY A 84 -3.57 -7.57 -3.76
C GLY A 84 -3.55 -7.25 -2.26
N ARG A 85 -4.70 -6.86 -1.67
CA ARG A 85 -4.80 -6.44 -0.25
C ARG A 85 -5.54 -7.44 0.64
N VAL A 86 -6.28 -8.38 0.06
CA VAL A 86 -7.02 -9.41 0.82
C VAL A 86 -6.13 -10.64 1.02
N ILE A 87 -5.80 -10.94 2.26
CA ILE A 87 -4.85 -11.99 2.67
C ILE A 87 -5.58 -13.14 3.35
N CYS A 88 -5.20 -14.37 3.02
CA CYS A 88 -5.67 -15.56 3.71
C CYS A 88 -4.98 -15.70 5.07
N GLY A 89 -5.76 -15.62 6.15
CA GLY A 89 -5.27 -15.88 7.51
C GLY A 89 -4.85 -17.33 7.74
N SER A 90 -5.32 -18.27 6.92
CA SER A 90 -5.00 -19.71 7.07
C SER A 90 -3.72 -20.13 6.35
N CYS A 91 -3.36 -19.51 5.21
CA CYS A 91 -2.20 -19.92 4.41
C CYS A 91 -1.31 -18.78 3.92
N GLY A 92 -1.56 -17.53 4.33
CA GLY A 92 -0.78 -16.34 3.98
C GLY A 92 -0.90 -15.85 2.53
N LYS A 93 -1.43 -16.67 1.61
CA LYS A 93 -1.59 -16.28 0.20
C LYS A 93 -2.71 -15.26 0.01
N VAL A 94 -2.59 -14.43 -1.01
CA VAL A 94 -3.62 -13.46 -1.38
C VAL A 94 -4.89 -14.12 -1.90
N PHE A 95 -6.03 -13.49 -1.65
CA PHE A 95 -7.29 -13.78 -2.33
C PHE A 95 -7.31 -13.09 -3.70
N GLY A 96 -7.90 -13.78 -4.68
CA GLY A 96 -8.18 -13.21 -6.00
C GLY A 96 -9.69 -13.08 -6.22
N ARG A 97 -10.09 -11.96 -6.84
CA ARG A 97 -11.47 -11.75 -7.31
C ARG A 97 -11.78 -12.73 -8.45
N LYS A 98 -12.93 -13.39 -8.38
CA LYS A 98 -13.46 -14.33 -9.38
C LYS A 98 -14.90 -13.96 -9.71
N VAL A 99 -15.31 -14.26 -10.94
CA VAL A 99 -16.70 -14.12 -11.39
C VAL A 99 -17.34 -15.49 -11.33
N TRP A 100 -18.48 -15.61 -10.66
CA TRP A 100 -19.33 -16.78 -10.69
C TRP A 100 -20.58 -16.49 -11.51
N ASN A 101 -21.12 -17.53 -12.15
CA ASN A 101 -22.25 -17.44 -13.07
C ASN A 101 -22.03 -16.41 -14.18
N SER A 102 -20.84 -16.41 -14.81
CA SER A 102 -20.44 -15.38 -15.78
C SER A 102 -21.35 -15.28 -17.01
N THR A 103 -22.08 -16.35 -17.34
CA THR A 103 -22.91 -16.46 -18.54
C THR A 103 -24.32 -15.90 -18.36
N ASP A 104 -24.83 -15.85 -17.12
CA ASP A 104 -26.14 -15.29 -16.81
C ASP A 104 -25.96 -13.99 -16.01
N GLU A 105 -26.24 -12.87 -16.66
CA GLU A 105 -26.08 -11.54 -16.09
C GLU A 105 -26.92 -11.33 -14.82
N ARG A 106 -28.08 -12.00 -14.70
CA ARG A 106 -28.97 -11.88 -13.54
C ARG A 106 -28.42 -12.59 -12.30
N LEU A 107 -27.61 -13.62 -12.51
CA LEU A 107 -27.02 -14.44 -11.45
C LEU A 107 -25.53 -14.17 -11.25
N ARG A 108 -24.96 -13.26 -12.06
CA ARG A 108 -23.55 -12.91 -12.04
C ARG A 108 -23.19 -12.31 -10.69
N ARG A 109 -22.21 -12.91 -10.03
CA ARG A 109 -21.69 -12.42 -8.75
C ARG A 109 -20.18 -12.44 -8.70
N PHE A 110 -19.64 -11.53 -7.89
CA PHE A 110 -18.22 -11.44 -7.63
C PHE A 110 -17.91 -12.06 -6.27
N ILE A 111 -16.92 -12.93 -6.24
CA ILE A 111 -16.44 -13.58 -5.02
C ILE A 111 -14.93 -13.46 -4.94
N TRP A 112 -14.42 -13.47 -3.72
CA TRP A 112 -13.00 -13.54 -3.41
C TRP A 112 -12.67 -14.95 -2.97
N ARG A 113 -11.65 -15.53 -3.59
CA ARG A 113 -11.18 -16.89 -3.26
C ARG A 113 -9.68 -16.87 -3.04
N CYS A 114 -9.22 -17.53 -1.98
CA CYS A 114 -7.81 -17.75 -1.73
C CYS A 114 -7.13 -18.37 -2.96
N ASN A 115 -6.04 -17.75 -3.46
CA ASN A 115 -5.28 -18.29 -4.59
C ASN A 115 -4.55 -19.58 -4.23
N GLY A 116 -4.33 -19.85 -2.94
CA GLY A 116 -3.81 -21.12 -2.43
C GLY A 116 -4.80 -22.27 -2.44
N LYS A 117 -6.07 -22.05 -2.78
CA LYS A 117 -7.12 -23.08 -2.67
C LYS A 117 -6.90 -24.26 -3.63
N TYR A 118 -6.46 -23.97 -4.85
CA TYR A 118 -6.18 -24.96 -5.88
C TYR A 118 -4.80 -24.67 -6.48
N PRO A 119 -3.71 -25.18 -5.89
CA PRO A 119 -2.36 -24.96 -6.40
C PRO A 119 -2.16 -25.60 -7.78
N ALA A 120 -2.76 -26.77 -8.01
CA ALA A 120 -2.80 -27.45 -9.30
C ALA A 120 -4.20 -28.00 -9.57
N LYS A 121 -4.45 -28.41 -10.82
CA LYS A 121 -5.74 -28.97 -11.22
C LYS A 121 -5.99 -30.28 -10.47
N GLY A 122 -7.06 -30.33 -9.68
CA GLY A 122 -7.44 -31.49 -8.89
C GLY A 122 -6.80 -31.54 -7.49
N GLU A 123 -5.84 -30.66 -7.20
CA GLU A 123 -5.21 -30.59 -5.88
C GLU A 123 -5.91 -29.54 -5.02
N LYS A 124 -6.31 -29.92 -3.81
CA LYS A 124 -6.83 -29.01 -2.80
C LYS A 124 -5.68 -28.58 -1.90
N GLY A 125 -5.38 -27.28 -1.89
CA GLY A 125 -4.34 -26.70 -1.03
C GLY A 125 -4.94 -26.11 0.24
N CYS A 126 -5.44 -24.88 0.14
CA CYS A 126 -6.01 -24.15 1.27
C CYS A 126 -7.53 -24.41 1.44
N ASP A 127 -7.95 -24.68 2.68
CA ASP A 127 -9.36 -24.94 3.03
C ASP A 127 -10.22 -23.67 3.18
N SER A 128 -9.62 -22.49 3.08
CA SER A 128 -10.32 -21.22 3.27
C SER A 128 -11.55 -21.08 2.38
N ARG A 129 -12.61 -20.50 2.95
CA ARG A 129 -13.89 -20.25 2.28
C ARG A 129 -13.77 -19.05 1.34
N HIS A 130 -14.68 -18.98 0.37
CA HIS A 130 -14.82 -17.77 -0.44
C HIS A 130 -15.58 -16.71 0.36
N ILE A 131 -15.46 -15.46 -0.08
CA ILE A 131 -16.14 -14.30 0.49
C ILE A 131 -16.87 -13.59 -0.64
N ASP A 132 -18.10 -13.16 -0.43
CA ASP A 132 -18.81 -12.33 -1.41
C ASP A 132 -18.21 -10.91 -1.42
N ASP A 133 -18.10 -10.31 -2.62
CA ASP A 133 -17.47 -8.99 -2.83
C ASP A 133 -18.01 -7.94 -1.85
N GLY A 134 -19.34 -7.88 -1.69
CA GLY A 134 -20.05 -6.93 -0.82
C GLY A 134 -19.64 -6.98 0.65
N VAL A 135 -19.22 -8.14 1.17
CA VAL A 135 -18.81 -8.28 2.57
C VAL A 135 -17.56 -7.47 2.87
N LEU A 136 -16.63 -7.35 1.91
CA LEU A 136 -15.41 -6.55 2.09
C LEU A 136 -15.71 -5.05 2.17
N TYR A 137 -16.67 -4.58 1.36
CA TYR A 137 -17.13 -3.19 1.40
C TYR A 137 -17.81 -2.88 2.74
N GLN A 138 -18.71 -3.76 3.20
CA GLN A 138 -19.40 -3.61 4.49
C GLN A 138 -18.42 -3.65 5.66
N ALA A 139 -17.46 -4.58 5.65
CA ALA A 139 -16.45 -4.69 6.71
C ALA A 139 -15.62 -3.40 6.85
N PHE A 140 -15.28 -2.73 5.75
CA PHE A 140 -14.60 -1.44 5.83
C PHE A 140 -15.47 -0.34 6.44
N VAL A 141 -16.73 -0.23 6.00
CA VAL A 141 -17.69 0.76 6.53
C VAL A 141 -17.88 0.58 8.04
N GLU A 142 -18.06 -0.66 8.50
CA GLU A 142 -18.20 -0.99 9.91
C GLU A 142 -16.95 -0.61 10.72
N VAL A 143 -15.75 -0.96 10.23
CA VAL A 143 -14.49 -0.60 10.89
C VAL A 143 -14.32 0.91 10.93
N PHE A 144 -14.54 1.61 9.82
CA PHE A 144 -14.43 3.07 9.79
C PHE A 144 -15.39 3.74 10.77
N ASN A 145 -16.65 3.31 10.80
CA ASN A 145 -17.63 3.85 11.74
C ASN A 145 -17.26 3.58 13.21
N THR A 146 -16.67 2.41 13.50
CA THR A 146 -16.14 2.08 14.82
C THR A 146 -14.96 3.00 15.20
N LEU A 147 -14.08 3.32 14.25
CA LEU A 147 -12.99 4.28 14.47
C LEU A 147 -13.54 5.68 14.75
N VAL A 148 -14.56 6.12 14.02
CA VAL A 148 -15.21 7.43 14.23
C VAL A 148 -15.89 7.51 15.60
N GLU A 149 -16.57 6.45 16.03
CA GLU A 149 -17.20 6.38 17.36
C GLU A 149 -16.18 6.53 18.50
N ASN A 150 -14.95 6.07 18.29
CA ASN A 150 -13.89 6.08 19.28
C ASN A 150 -12.76 7.04 18.87
N LYS A 151 -13.07 8.08 18.09
CA LYS A 151 -12.05 8.91 17.42
C LYS A 151 -11.08 9.57 18.40
N ASP A 152 -11.54 10.01 19.57
CA ASP A 152 -10.68 10.68 20.55
C ASP A 152 -9.57 9.76 21.06
N TYR A 153 -9.90 8.48 21.29
CA TYR A 153 -8.92 7.45 21.66
C TYR A 153 -7.88 7.24 20.55
N PHE A 154 -8.33 7.13 19.29
CA PHE A 154 -7.44 6.91 18.15
C PHE A 154 -6.58 8.14 17.83
N ILE A 155 -7.14 9.34 17.92
CA ILE A 155 -6.42 10.61 17.76
C ILE A 155 -5.31 10.70 18.81
N GLY A 156 -5.58 10.38 20.08
CA GLY A 156 -4.54 10.32 21.11
C GLY A 156 -3.42 9.33 20.75
N LYS A 157 -3.76 8.15 20.23
CA LYS A 157 -2.78 7.16 19.76
C LYS A 157 -1.97 7.60 18.54
N TRP A 158 -2.53 8.42 17.66
CA TRP A 158 -1.79 8.99 16.54
C TRP A 158 -0.94 10.18 16.96
N GLN A 159 -1.35 10.96 17.95
CA GLN A 159 -0.54 12.03 18.54
C GLN A 159 0.74 11.47 19.16
N GLU A 160 0.67 10.37 19.91
CA GLU A 160 1.85 9.66 20.44
C GLU A 160 2.85 9.30 19.33
N ARG A 161 2.37 9.00 18.12
CA ARG A 161 3.20 8.59 16.97
C ARG A 161 3.84 9.74 16.22
N LEU A 162 3.49 10.99 16.53
CA LEU A 162 4.14 12.17 15.95
C LEU A 162 5.60 12.29 16.40
N GLU A 163 5.96 11.68 17.54
CA GLU A 163 7.32 11.66 18.09
C GLU A 163 8.18 10.49 17.58
N SER A 164 7.66 9.68 16.65
CA SER A 164 8.40 8.55 16.08
C SER A 164 9.60 9.02 15.24
N ASP A 165 10.75 8.35 15.36
CA ASP A 165 11.93 8.59 14.51
C ASP A 165 11.65 8.31 13.02
N ASN A 166 10.73 7.40 12.71
CA ASN A 166 10.34 7.08 11.35
C ASN A 166 9.42 8.16 10.73
N VAL A 167 9.90 8.83 9.68
CA VAL A 167 9.20 9.94 9.00
C VAL A 167 7.85 9.50 8.39
N LEU A 168 7.77 8.29 7.83
CA LEU A 168 6.53 7.77 7.26
C LEU A 168 5.45 7.56 8.34
N VAL A 169 5.86 7.11 9.54
CA VAL A 169 4.94 6.95 10.67
C VAL A 169 4.38 8.31 11.09
N ARG A 170 5.25 9.33 11.23
CA ARG A 170 4.82 10.71 11.55
C ARG A 170 3.86 11.24 10.49
N TYR A 171 4.19 11.07 9.21
CA TYR A 171 3.35 11.49 8.09
C TYR A 171 1.96 10.83 8.13
N LYS A 172 1.91 9.51 8.33
CA LYS A 172 0.65 8.76 8.40
C LYS A 172 -0.18 9.15 9.63
N ALA A 173 0.45 9.37 10.77
CA ALA A 173 -0.22 9.87 11.97
C ALA A 173 -0.88 11.24 11.72
N LYS A 174 -0.15 12.21 11.14
CA LYS A 174 -0.72 13.53 10.75
C LYS A 174 -1.89 13.38 9.78
N GLN A 175 -1.75 12.52 8.77
CA GLN A 175 -2.82 12.23 7.82
C GLN A 175 -4.06 11.67 8.52
N PHE A 176 -3.90 10.73 9.45
CA PHE A 176 -5.02 10.11 10.15
C PHE A 176 -5.72 11.07 11.10
N ILE A 177 -4.96 11.86 11.86
CA ILE A 177 -5.53 12.92 12.71
C ILE A 177 -6.41 13.85 11.86
N GLY A 178 -5.88 14.36 10.74
CA GLY A 178 -6.63 15.25 9.86
C GLY A 178 -7.90 14.62 9.24
N ILE A 179 -7.88 13.32 8.95
CA ILE A 179 -9.08 12.60 8.48
C ILE A 179 -10.13 12.55 9.59
N PHE A 180 -9.73 12.24 10.83
CA PHE A 180 -10.67 11.92 11.91
C PHE A 180 -11.14 13.12 12.75
N GLU A 181 -10.44 14.26 12.75
CA GLU A 181 -10.88 15.49 13.44
C GLU A 181 -12.29 15.90 13.03
N GLY A 182 -12.59 15.85 11.72
CA GLY A 182 -13.90 16.17 11.13
C GLY A 182 -14.71 14.99 10.62
N ALA A 183 -14.26 13.75 10.82
CA ALA A 183 -14.94 12.58 10.27
C ALA A 183 -16.31 12.34 10.91
N ASN A 184 -17.27 11.95 10.06
CA ASN A 184 -18.57 11.43 10.45
C ASN A 184 -18.73 10.00 9.93
N LYS A 185 -19.68 9.26 10.49
CA LYS A 185 -20.00 7.92 10.02
C LYS A 185 -20.39 7.94 8.53
N ILE A 186 -19.93 6.93 7.80
CA ILE A 186 -20.27 6.71 6.40
C ILE A 186 -21.32 5.60 6.27
N ARG A 187 -22.18 5.72 5.25
CA ARG A 187 -23.18 4.68 4.92
C ARG A 187 -22.72 3.78 3.78
N GLU A 188 -21.85 4.31 2.92
CA GLU A 188 -21.34 3.63 1.73
C GLU A 188 -19.82 3.61 1.77
N PHE A 189 -19.24 2.69 1.01
CA PHE A 189 -17.80 2.53 0.93
C PHE A 189 -17.17 3.72 0.18
N ASP A 190 -16.18 4.33 0.82
CA ASP A 190 -15.35 5.37 0.23
C ASP A 190 -13.97 4.79 -0.10
N VAL A 191 -13.64 4.81 -1.38
CA VAL A 191 -12.41 4.23 -1.92
C VAL A 191 -11.16 5.01 -1.53
N ASP A 192 -11.28 6.33 -1.39
CA ASP A 192 -10.16 7.20 -1.05
C ASP A 192 -9.82 7.05 0.44
N LEU A 193 -10.85 6.99 1.30
CA LEU A 193 -10.67 6.64 2.71
C LEU A 193 -10.08 5.23 2.87
N TYR A 194 -10.56 4.27 2.09
CA TYR A 194 -10.01 2.92 2.12
C TYR A 194 -8.51 2.90 1.77
N PHE A 195 -8.11 3.58 0.68
CA PHE A 195 -6.70 3.62 0.29
C PHE A 195 -5.82 4.46 1.23
N ALA A 196 -6.38 5.49 1.86
CA ALA A 196 -5.67 6.28 2.86
C ALA A 196 -5.38 5.45 4.11
N LEU A 197 -6.38 4.69 4.58
CA LEU A 197 -6.38 4.08 5.91
C LEU A 197 -5.92 2.62 5.93
N VAL A 198 -6.33 1.81 4.95
CA VAL A 198 -6.18 0.35 5.01
C VAL A 198 -4.89 -0.13 4.35
N GLU A 199 -4.10 -0.88 5.11
CA GLU A 199 -2.95 -1.60 4.59
C GLU A 199 -3.38 -2.90 3.92
N LYS A 200 -4.10 -3.76 4.67
CA LYS A 200 -4.58 -5.06 4.21
C LYS A 200 -5.86 -5.49 4.92
N VAL A 201 -6.54 -6.47 4.34
CA VAL A 201 -7.69 -7.16 4.93
C VAL A 201 -7.32 -8.63 5.10
N THR A 202 -7.32 -9.15 6.31
CA THR A 202 -7.01 -10.55 6.60
C THR A 202 -8.28 -11.34 6.88
N VAL A 203 -8.42 -12.50 6.25
CA VAL A 203 -9.62 -13.33 6.32
C VAL A 203 -9.29 -14.67 6.97
N HIS A 204 -9.89 -14.95 8.12
CA HIS A 204 -9.75 -16.22 8.83
C HIS A 204 -11.01 -17.07 8.65
N ASP A 205 -10.84 -18.23 7.99
CA ASP A 205 -11.83 -19.30 7.82
C ASP A 205 -13.23 -18.86 7.34
N GLY A 206 -13.32 -17.69 6.68
CA GLY A 206 -14.56 -17.06 6.24
C GLY A 206 -15.48 -16.59 7.38
N LYS A 207 -15.00 -16.54 8.62
CA LYS A 207 -15.79 -16.14 9.81
C LYS A 207 -15.34 -14.83 10.42
N ARG A 208 -14.04 -14.51 10.32
CA ARG A 208 -13.47 -13.28 10.87
C ARG A 208 -12.69 -12.53 9.81
N ILE A 209 -13.04 -11.26 9.64
CA ILE A 209 -12.33 -10.33 8.77
C ILE A 209 -11.64 -9.32 9.68
N VAL A 210 -10.34 -9.11 9.47
CA VAL A 210 -9.53 -8.14 10.19
C VAL A 210 -9.03 -7.10 9.20
N VAL A 211 -9.48 -5.87 9.35
CA VAL A 211 -8.98 -4.74 8.56
C VAL A 211 -7.79 -4.13 9.30
N SER A 212 -6.60 -4.23 8.71
CA SER A 212 -5.37 -3.67 9.28
C SER A 212 -5.12 -2.27 8.70
N LEU A 213 -5.02 -1.27 9.57
CA LEU A 213 -4.71 0.10 9.18
C LEU A 213 -3.19 0.30 9.02
N PHE A 214 -2.79 1.26 8.19
CA PHE A 214 -1.38 1.61 8.04
C PHE A 214 -0.73 1.96 9.38
N GLY A 215 0.47 1.42 9.60
CA GLY A 215 1.31 1.74 10.76
C GLY A 215 0.88 1.08 12.06
N TRP A 216 -0.27 0.40 12.15
CA TRP A 216 -0.80 -0.02 13.45
C TRP A 216 -0.12 -1.24 14.08
N TYR A 217 0.59 -2.08 13.29
CA TYR A 217 1.08 -3.40 13.74
C TYR A 217 2.56 -3.70 13.55
N ARG A 218 3.36 -2.78 13.03
CA ARG A 218 4.80 -3.03 12.81
C ARG A 218 5.56 -1.73 12.93
N TYR A 219 6.05 -1.43 14.13
CA TYR A 219 7.35 -0.84 14.47
C TYR A 219 7.52 -0.98 15.98
#